data_AF-A0A250XUC9-F1
#
_entry.id   AF-A0A250XUC9-F1
#
_cell.length_a   1.000
_cell.length_b   1.000
_cell.length_c   1.000
_cell.angle_alpha   90.00
_cell.angle_beta   90.00
_cell.angle_gamma   90.00
#
_symmetry.space_group_name_H-M   'P 1'
#
loop_
_entity.id
_entity.type
_entity.pdbx_description
1 polymer ?
#
loop_
_entity_poly.entity_id
_entity_poly.type
_entity_poly.pdbx_seq_one_letter_code
_entity_poly.pdbx_strand_id
1 'polypeptide(L)'
;YQVMSDLANNYHKQQQQNGQGSEDAPSPHRRGAMPPLLASLMWDLTRAQILEPSFSEDMVQFSILTLTWLHNLLRTGKVDAFKLVPEYILSNCLSWLEFVIRGGQAVVVASKPVSLIMSTVVTLLEAPTLVRSPLLHDKMVKLLLTMLGPQLDVARRTAGSGLGRTVMMPGEAALVSAVLRTAAGNEALLPALMRTYVAADYVVGLDVDKDNFDKFSMRSCIDMILEELWKDEPCQRSIVSLAAGAASSSHEGTGNGNEASAAAFREYTTCVLNSLMYLFKDSLQRLLDIHEIEKSRADATAWSALPSDERQKKDSFYQAQQHTTRGFMRMAVSTLHWLNILAENTTVVRLTHLIQAWN
;
A
#
# COMPACT_ATOMS: atom_id res chain seq x y z
N TYR A 1 -10.35 16.81 5.30
CA TYR A 1 -9.23 15.97 4.84
C TYR A 1 -9.50 15.34 3.49
N GLN A 2 -10.51 14.47 3.32
CA GLN A 2 -10.76 13.76 2.06
C GLN A 2 -10.95 14.71 0.87
N VAL A 3 -11.79 15.75 1.00
CA VAL A 3 -11.94 16.82 0.00
C VAL A 3 -10.61 17.51 -0.37
N MET A 4 -9.68 17.63 0.58
CA MET A 4 -8.37 18.27 0.37
C MET A 4 -7.35 17.29 -0.22
N SER A 5 -7.35 16.02 0.22
CA SER A 5 -6.58 14.93 -0.37
C SER A 5 -6.99 14.72 -1.82
N ASP A 6 -8.30 14.75 -2.09
CA ASP A 6 -8.87 14.70 -3.43
C ASP A 6 -8.46 15.95 -4.22
N LEU A 7 -8.42 17.14 -3.61
CA LEU A 7 -7.90 18.36 -4.26
C LEU A 7 -6.40 18.24 -4.60
N ALA A 8 -5.57 17.68 -3.71
CA ALA A 8 -4.13 17.51 -3.91
C ALA A 8 -3.80 16.40 -4.92
N ASN A 9 -4.57 15.30 -4.90
CA ASN A 9 -4.48 14.22 -5.88
C ASN A 9 -4.98 14.70 -7.25
N ASN A 10 -6.09 15.44 -7.29
CA ASN A 10 -6.59 16.08 -8.50
C ASN A 10 -5.64 17.16 -9.01
N TYR A 11 -4.90 17.85 -8.13
CA TYR A 11 -3.85 18.79 -8.50
C TYR A 11 -2.64 18.08 -9.13
N HIS A 12 -2.18 16.96 -8.57
CA HIS A 12 -1.12 16.15 -9.20
C HIS A 12 -1.58 15.56 -10.53
N LYS A 13 -2.83 15.05 -10.62
CA LYS A 13 -3.46 14.62 -11.88
C LYS A 13 -3.63 15.78 -12.87
N GLN A 14 -3.97 16.99 -12.41
CA GLN A 14 -4.08 18.19 -13.25
C GLN A 14 -2.73 18.72 -13.72
N GLN A 15 -1.66 18.62 -12.94
CA GLN A 15 -0.31 18.91 -13.43
C GLN A 15 0.12 17.88 -14.49
N GLN A 16 -0.23 16.62 -14.31
CA GLN A 16 0.00 15.56 -15.31
C GLN A 16 -0.82 15.82 -16.61
N GLN A 17 -2.04 16.34 -16.49
CA GLN A 17 -2.89 16.68 -17.65
C GLN A 17 -2.57 18.04 -18.28
N ASN A 18 -2.12 19.06 -17.52
CA ASN A 18 -1.73 20.37 -18.07
C ASN A 18 -0.36 20.35 -18.77
N GLY A 19 0.41 19.25 -18.67
CA GLY A 19 1.49 18.93 -19.61
C GLY A 19 0.96 18.53 -21.01
N GLN A 20 -0.36 18.35 -21.15
CA GLN A 20 -1.08 18.10 -22.40
C GLN A 20 -1.76 19.42 -22.83
N GLY A 21 -1.00 20.33 -23.44
CA GLY A 21 -1.57 21.58 -23.96
C GLY A 21 -2.45 21.36 -25.20
N SER A 22 -3.78 21.42 -25.06
CA SER A 22 -4.65 21.86 -26.17
C SER A 22 -5.26 23.22 -25.83
N GLU A 23 -4.71 24.28 -26.43
CA GLU A 23 -5.42 25.54 -26.64
C GLU A 23 -6.47 25.28 -27.73
N ASP A 24 -7.69 24.90 -27.35
CA ASP A 24 -8.91 25.55 -27.81
C ASP A 24 -10.21 24.82 -27.41
N ALA A 25 -11.25 25.65 -27.26
CA ALA A 25 -12.67 25.42 -26.97
C ALA A 25 -13.11 25.37 -25.48
N PRO A 26 -13.94 26.34 -25.02
CA PRO A 26 -14.43 26.41 -23.65
C PRO A 26 -15.58 25.41 -23.44
N SER A 27 -15.37 24.40 -22.60
CA SER A 27 -16.49 23.66 -22.02
C SER A 27 -17.12 24.49 -20.88
N PRO A 28 -18.47 24.53 -20.72
CA PRO A 28 -19.13 25.48 -19.82
C PRO A 28 -18.96 25.16 -18.32
N HIS A 29 -18.09 24.23 -17.94
CA HIS A 29 -17.92 23.77 -16.56
C HIS A 29 -16.46 23.79 -16.04
N ARG A 30 -15.51 24.41 -16.75
CA ARG A 30 -14.19 24.70 -16.16
C ARG A 30 -14.33 25.80 -15.09
N ARG A 31 -14.68 25.43 -13.86
CA ARG A 31 -14.34 26.25 -12.69
C ARG A 31 -12.82 26.42 -12.74
N GLY A 32 -12.36 27.67 -12.81
CA GLY A 32 -10.97 28.01 -13.07
C GLY A 32 -10.00 27.17 -12.24
N ALA A 33 -9.07 26.49 -12.91
CA ALA A 33 -8.01 25.75 -12.26
C ALA A 33 -7.16 26.73 -11.44
N MET A 34 -7.00 26.46 -10.15
CA MET A 34 -6.23 27.29 -9.25
C MET A 34 -4.76 27.31 -9.69
N PRO A 35 -4.07 28.47 -9.70
CA PRO A 35 -2.65 28.54 -10.06
C PRO A 35 -1.78 27.58 -9.22
N PRO A 36 -0.73 26.95 -9.78
CA PRO A 36 0.05 25.91 -9.09
C PRO A 36 0.62 26.30 -7.73
N LEU A 37 1.17 27.51 -7.64
CA LEU A 37 1.72 28.04 -6.40
C LEU A 37 0.63 28.28 -5.35
N LEU A 38 -0.56 28.73 -5.77
CA LEU A 38 -1.68 28.96 -4.85
C LEU A 38 -2.24 27.65 -4.31
N ALA A 39 -2.29 26.60 -5.14
CA ALA A 39 -2.69 25.26 -4.71
C ALA A 39 -1.71 24.67 -3.68
N SER A 40 -0.40 24.81 -3.92
CA SER A 40 0.63 24.37 -2.97
C SER A 40 0.55 25.14 -1.65
N LEU A 41 0.44 26.48 -1.73
CA LEU A 41 0.34 27.32 -0.54
C LEU A 41 -0.92 26.99 0.28
N MET A 42 -2.05 26.80 -0.39
CA MET A 42 -3.30 26.41 0.27
C MET A 42 -3.17 25.05 0.95
N TRP A 43 -2.50 24.09 0.30
CA TRP A 43 -2.20 22.80 0.90
C TRP A 43 -1.33 22.94 2.16
N ASP A 44 -0.25 23.71 2.09
CA ASP A 44 0.67 23.90 3.22
C ASP A 44 0.00 24.63 4.40
N LEU A 45 -0.76 25.69 4.13
CA LEU A 45 -1.52 26.42 5.15
C LEU A 45 -2.58 25.54 5.80
N THR A 46 -3.33 24.77 4.98
CA THR A 46 -4.36 23.87 5.51
C THR A 46 -3.74 22.75 6.32
N ARG A 47 -2.63 22.18 5.85
CA ARG A 47 -1.88 21.15 6.56
C ARG A 47 -1.37 21.69 7.90
N ALA A 48 -0.83 22.90 7.94
CA ALA A 48 -0.39 23.53 9.18
C ALA A 48 -1.55 23.74 10.16
N GLN A 49 -2.72 24.19 9.69
CA GLN A 49 -3.90 24.39 10.52
C GLN A 49 -4.45 23.07 11.08
N ILE A 50 -4.49 22.02 10.26
CA ILE A 50 -5.03 20.70 10.65
C ILE A 50 -4.03 19.92 11.54
N LEU A 51 -2.73 20.20 11.42
CA LEU A 51 -1.69 19.66 12.30
C LEU A 51 -1.38 20.60 13.47
N GLU A 52 -2.24 21.56 13.78
CA GLU A 52 -2.12 22.30 15.03
C GLU A 52 -2.21 21.30 16.21
N PRO A 53 -1.27 21.32 17.18
CA PRO A 53 -1.15 20.24 18.18
C PRO A 53 -2.42 19.95 18.98
N SER A 54 -3.19 20.98 19.37
CA SER A 54 -4.41 20.77 20.15
C SER A 54 -5.51 20.11 19.33
N PHE A 55 -5.74 20.60 18.10
CA PHE A 55 -6.70 20.03 17.18
C PHE A 55 -6.31 18.61 16.77
N SER A 56 -5.02 18.37 16.50
CA SER A 56 -4.56 17.07 16.06
C SER A 56 -4.69 16.02 17.16
N GLU A 57 -4.38 16.39 18.41
CA GLU A 57 -4.56 15.53 19.57
C GLU A 57 -6.03 15.17 19.82
N ASP A 58 -6.93 16.15 19.78
CA ASP A 58 -8.37 15.92 19.96
C ASP A 58 -8.94 14.98 18.89
N MET A 59 -8.55 15.18 17.63
CA MET A 59 -8.99 14.34 16.52
C MET A 59 -8.39 12.93 16.57
N VAL A 60 -7.14 12.79 17.03
CA VAL A 60 -6.57 11.47 17.32
C VAL A 60 -7.35 10.81 18.45
N GLN A 61 -7.62 11.52 19.56
CA GLN A 61 -8.40 10.99 20.68
C GLN A 61 -9.79 10.50 20.24
N PHE A 62 -10.49 11.27 19.41
CA PHE A 62 -11.77 10.89 18.84
C PHE A 62 -11.68 9.64 17.95
N SER A 63 -10.62 9.55 17.13
CA SER A 63 -10.36 8.38 16.28
C SER A 63 -10.11 7.13 17.13
N ILE A 64 -9.33 7.26 18.22
CA ILE A 64 -9.07 6.16 19.15
C ILE A 64 -10.33 5.74 19.89
N LEU A 65 -11.17 6.68 20.33
CA LEU A 65 -12.47 6.37 20.94
C LEU A 65 -13.35 5.57 19.98
N THR A 66 -13.41 6.00 18.72
CA THR A 66 -14.17 5.32 17.67
C THR A 66 -13.64 3.90 17.42
N LEU A 67 -12.31 3.73 17.31
CA LEU A 67 -11.69 2.41 17.19
C LEU A 67 -11.94 1.54 18.43
N THR A 68 -11.93 2.12 19.63
CA THR A 68 -12.26 1.42 20.88
C THR A 68 -13.68 0.88 20.85
N TRP A 69 -14.63 1.69 20.37
CA TRP A 69 -16.02 1.29 20.24
C TRP A 69 -16.17 0.16 19.21
N LEU A 70 -15.56 0.28 18.03
CA LEU A 70 -15.56 -0.77 17.00
C LEU A 70 -14.94 -2.06 17.50
N HIS A 71 -13.78 -1.98 18.16
CA HIS A 71 -13.10 -3.12 18.74
C HIS A 71 -13.96 -3.85 19.78
N ASN A 72 -14.63 -3.10 20.66
CA ASN A 72 -15.55 -3.69 21.64
C ASN A 72 -16.79 -4.31 20.98
N LEU A 73 -17.29 -3.75 19.88
CA LEU A 73 -18.41 -4.32 19.13
C LEU A 73 -18.04 -5.71 18.60
N LEU A 74 -16.84 -5.86 18.06
CA LEU A 74 -16.29 -7.14 17.60
C LEU A 74 -16.06 -8.11 18.77
N ARG A 75 -15.42 -7.64 19.85
CA ARG A 75 -15.12 -8.46 21.03
C ARG A 75 -16.37 -8.98 21.74
N THR A 76 -17.46 -8.22 21.71
CA THR A 76 -18.75 -8.65 22.30
C THR A 76 -19.56 -9.58 21.39
N GLY A 77 -19.01 -9.99 20.24
CA GLY A 77 -19.67 -10.91 19.30
C GLY A 77 -20.84 -10.28 18.54
N LYS A 78 -21.02 -8.96 18.61
CA LYS A 78 -22.11 -8.23 17.94
C LYS A 78 -21.77 -7.95 16.47
N VAL A 79 -21.44 -9.00 15.75
CA VAL A 79 -21.02 -8.95 14.34
C VAL A 79 -22.09 -8.32 13.44
N ASP A 80 -23.37 -8.58 13.69
CA ASP A 80 -24.44 -8.01 12.88
C ASP A 80 -24.60 -6.51 13.08
N ALA A 81 -24.36 -6.01 14.28
CA ALA A 81 -24.31 -4.57 14.52
C ALA A 81 -23.09 -3.93 13.84
N PHE A 82 -21.95 -4.63 13.77
CA PHE A 82 -20.76 -4.15 13.05
C PHE A 82 -21.03 -3.99 11.55
N LYS A 83 -21.76 -4.92 10.93
CA LYS A 83 -22.14 -4.82 9.50
C LYS A 83 -23.03 -3.60 9.18
N LEU A 84 -23.71 -3.03 10.18
CA LEU A 84 -24.51 -1.82 10.01
C LEU A 84 -23.66 -0.54 10.08
N VAL A 85 -22.42 -0.63 10.55
CA VAL A 85 -21.52 0.53 10.66
C VAL A 85 -21.06 0.94 9.26
N PRO A 86 -21.24 2.22 8.88
CA PRO A 86 -20.73 2.70 7.61
C PRO A 86 -19.20 2.60 7.49
N GLU A 87 -18.72 2.07 6.38
CA GLU A 87 -17.28 1.85 6.11
C GLU A 87 -16.43 3.14 6.21
N TYR A 88 -17.02 4.30 5.88
CA TYR A 88 -16.30 5.58 5.93
C TYR A 88 -15.83 5.93 7.35
N ILE A 89 -16.48 5.42 8.40
CA ILE A 89 -16.10 5.69 9.79
C ILE A 89 -14.71 5.12 10.07
N LEU A 90 -14.51 3.85 9.73
CA LEU A 90 -13.21 3.19 9.86
C LEU A 90 -12.18 3.82 8.90
N SER A 91 -12.57 4.04 7.64
CA SER A 91 -11.73 4.67 6.62
C SER A 91 -11.16 6.02 7.09
N ASN A 92 -12.00 6.87 7.68
CA ASN A 92 -11.62 8.19 8.17
C ASN A 92 -10.66 8.09 9.37
N CYS A 93 -10.92 7.18 10.31
CA CYS A 93 -10.03 6.95 11.45
C CYS A 93 -8.63 6.52 10.98
N LEU A 94 -8.55 5.53 10.10
CA LEU A 94 -7.27 5.03 9.57
C LEU A 94 -6.52 6.12 8.80
N SER A 95 -7.22 6.83 7.91
CA SER A 95 -6.63 7.90 7.10
C SER A 95 -6.15 9.07 7.95
N TRP A 96 -6.85 9.38 9.05
CA TRP A 96 -6.46 10.43 9.98
C TRP A 96 -5.18 10.06 10.76
N LEU A 97 -5.13 8.84 11.31
CA LEU A 97 -3.93 8.37 12.01
C LEU A 97 -2.71 8.35 11.08
N GLU A 98 -2.88 7.85 9.86
CA GLU A 98 -1.84 7.87 8.84
C GLU A 98 -1.37 9.31 8.56
N PHE A 99 -2.30 10.24 8.37
CA PHE A 99 -2.00 11.64 8.09
C PHE A 99 -1.20 12.30 9.21
N VAL A 100 -1.58 12.08 10.48
CA VAL A 100 -0.88 12.66 11.64
C VAL A 100 0.55 12.10 11.76
N ILE A 101 0.74 10.79 11.54
CA ILE A 101 2.08 10.18 11.56
C ILE A 101 2.95 10.76 10.44
N ARG A 102 2.44 10.82 9.20
CA ARG A 102 3.14 11.45 8.05
C ARG A 102 3.33 12.96 8.24
N GLY A 103 2.50 13.59 9.07
CA GLY A 103 2.61 14.97 9.52
C GLY A 103 3.81 15.24 10.44
N GLY A 104 4.55 14.21 10.86
CA GLY A 104 5.66 14.34 11.82
C GLY A 104 5.20 14.37 13.28
N GLN A 105 3.92 14.08 13.55
CA GLN A 105 3.32 14.08 14.88
C GLN A 105 3.05 12.65 15.38
N ALA A 106 3.95 11.71 15.06
CA ALA A 106 3.86 10.32 15.51
C ALA A 106 3.71 10.19 17.04
N VAL A 107 4.28 11.12 17.81
CA VAL A 107 4.17 11.17 19.28
C VAL A 107 2.71 11.29 19.75
N VAL A 108 1.86 12.02 19.03
CA VAL A 108 0.44 12.21 19.38
C VAL A 108 -0.33 10.89 19.25
N VAL A 109 -0.01 10.07 18.25
CA VAL A 109 -0.60 8.73 18.11
C VAL A 109 0.00 7.76 19.12
N ALA A 110 1.32 7.83 19.35
CA ALA A 110 2.04 6.98 20.28
C ALA A 110 1.66 7.21 21.76
N SER A 111 1.16 8.39 22.12
CA SER A 111 0.68 8.70 23.47
C SER A 111 -0.65 8.04 23.82
N LYS A 112 -1.36 7.50 22.81
CA LYS A 112 -2.63 6.79 22.95
C LYS A 112 -2.39 5.27 23.04
N PRO A 113 -3.39 4.45 23.41
CA PRO A 113 -3.21 2.99 23.48
C PRO A 113 -2.98 2.36 22.10
N VAL A 114 -1.72 2.33 21.64
CA VAL A 114 -1.32 1.76 20.34
C VAL A 114 -1.65 0.28 20.24
N SER A 115 -1.63 -0.45 21.36
CA SER A 115 -2.04 -1.86 21.42
C SER A 115 -3.48 -2.08 20.94
N LEU A 116 -4.39 -1.14 21.23
CA LEU A 116 -5.76 -1.19 20.76
C LEU A 116 -5.86 -0.96 19.25
N ILE A 117 -5.08 -0.01 18.72
CA ILE A 117 -4.99 0.25 17.27
C ILE A 117 -4.55 -1.03 16.56
N MET A 118 -3.45 -1.62 17.05
CA MET A 118 -2.90 -2.87 16.49
C MET A 118 -3.89 -4.02 16.59
N SER A 119 -4.51 -4.23 17.75
CA SER A 119 -5.48 -5.31 17.93
C SER A 119 -6.68 -5.14 17.00
N THR A 120 -7.20 -3.91 16.85
CA THR A 120 -8.32 -3.62 15.94
C THR A 120 -7.95 -3.90 14.50
N VAL A 121 -6.80 -3.41 14.04
CA VAL A 121 -6.32 -3.62 12.67
C VAL A 121 -6.11 -5.10 12.38
N VAL A 122 -5.46 -5.85 13.27
CA VAL A 122 -5.22 -7.29 13.09
C VAL A 122 -6.54 -8.06 13.05
N THR A 123 -7.48 -7.81 13.97
CA THR A 123 -8.78 -8.48 13.98
C THR A 123 -9.58 -8.21 12.69
N LEU A 124 -9.50 -6.99 12.15
CA LEU A 124 -10.19 -6.64 10.91
C LEU A 124 -9.54 -7.26 9.67
N LEU A 125 -8.21 -7.33 9.62
CA LEU A 125 -7.47 -8.04 8.56
C LEU A 125 -7.71 -9.55 8.62
N GLU A 126 -7.87 -10.11 9.81
CA GLU A 126 -8.16 -11.54 10.01
C GLU A 126 -9.57 -11.92 9.58
N ALA A 127 -10.52 -10.98 9.64
CA ALA A 127 -11.93 -11.20 9.35
C ALA A 127 -12.37 -10.56 8.01
N PRO A 128 -11.97 -11.13 6.85
CA PRO A 128 -12.30 -10.57 5.52
C PRO A 128 -13.82 -10.57 5.22
N THR A 129 -14.61 -11.35 5.97
CA THR A 129 -16.07 -11.36 5.84
C THR A 129 -16.73 -10.11 6.43
N LEU A 130 -16.06 -9.42 7.36
CA LEU A 130 -16.53 -8.21 8.03
C LEU A 130 -16.17 -6.95 7.23
N VAL A 131 -14.95 -6.92 6.69
CA VAL A 131 -14.47 -5.82 5.84
C VAL A 131 -14.29 -6.36 4.44
N ARG A 132 -15.29 -6.16 3.59
CA ARG A 132 -15.26 -6.63 2.20
C ARG A 132 -14.54 -5.66 1.26
N SER A 133 -14.48 -4.38 1.64
CA SER A 133 -13.92 -3.31 0.82
C SER A 133 -12.39 -3.40 0.72
N PRO A 134 -11.82 -3.61 -0.48
CA PRO A 134 -10.37 -3.63 -0.69
C PRO A 134 -9.70 -2.30 -0.33
N LEU A 135 -10.44 -1.18 -0.41
CA LEU A 135 -9.96 0.14 -0.01
C LEU A 135 -9.65 0.24 1.49
N LEU A 136 -10.44 -0.45 2.32
CA LEU A 136 -10.20 -0.48 3.77
C LEU A 136 -8.97 -1.35 4.10
N HIS A 137 -8.81 -2.47 3.40
CA HIS A 137 -7.60 -3.30 3.50
C HIS A 137 -6.34 -2.52 3.14
N ASP A 138 -6.38 -1.77 2.02
CA ASP A 138 -5.29 -0.89 1.60
C ASP A 138 -4.95 0.17 2.66
N LYS A 139 -5.97 0.80 3.25
CA LYS A 139 -5.76 1.79 4.33
C LYS A 139 -5.15 1.16 5.60
N MET A 140 -5.58 -0.05 5.97
CA MET A 140 -5.00 -0.77 7.11
C MET A 140 -3.53 -1.13 6.86
N VAL A 141 -3.22 -1.66 5.68
CA VAL A 141 -1.85 -1.98 5.25
C VAL A 141 -0.99 -0.70 5.22
N LYS A 142 -1.49 0.40 4.65
CA LYS A 142 -0.77 1.69 4.62
C LYS A 142 -0.52 2.27 5.99
N LEU A 143 -1.46 2.12 6.94
CA LEU A 143 -1.25 2.54 8.32
C LEU A 143 -0.12 1.72 8.97
N LEU A 144 -0.13 0.39 8.83
CA LEU A 144 0.93 -0.48 9.34
C LEU A 144 2.30 -0.11 8.76
N LEU A 145 2.38 0.08 7.45
CA LEU A 145 3.60 0.52 6.79
C LEU A 145 4.04 1.91 7.26
N THR A 146 3.10 2.83 7.48
CA THR A 146 3.39 4.18 7.98
C THR A 146 3.93 4.16 9.41
N MET A 147 3.42 3.25 10.25
CA MET A 147 3.96 3.01 11.59
C MET A 147 5.38 2.43 11.53
N LEU A 148 5.68 1.55 10.57
CA LEU A 148 7.03 0.99 10.31
C LEU A 148 7.98 1.96 9.58
N GLY A 149 7.43 2.96 8.89
CA GLY A 149 8.15 3.85 7.97
C GLY A 149 9.48 4.40 8.49
N PRO A 150 9.58 4.88 9.74
CA PRO A 150 10.85 5.42 10.25
C PRO A 150 11.97 4.37 10.30
N GLN A 151 11.68 3.08 10.47
CA GLN A 151 12.67 2.00 10.42
C GLN A 151 13.15 1.73 8.98
N LEU A 152 12.22 1.69 8.02
CA LEU A 152 12.52 1.57 6.59
C LEU A 152 13.35 2.76 6.08
N ASP A 153 13.09 3.96 6.60
CA ASP A 153 13.84 5.17 6.28
C ASP A 153 15.26 5.14 6.85
N VAL A 154 15.43 4.72 8.10
CA VAL A 154 16.76 4.56 8.71
C VAL A 154 17.58 3.55 7.92
N ALA A 155 17.02 2.38 7.58
CA ALA A 155 17.70 1.35 6.79
C ALA A 155 18.12 1.84 5.39
N ARG A 156 17.27 2.61 4.71
CA ARG A 156 17.60 3.20 3.40
C ARG A 156 18.68 4.29 3.47
N ARG A 157 18.72 5.06 4.55
CA ARG A 157 19.69 6.15 4.74
C ARG A 157 21.06 5.64 5.16
N THR A 158 21.14 4.61 6.01
CA THR A 158 22.41 3.96 6.39
C THR A 158 23.09 3.25 5.21
N ALA A 159 22.32 2.85 4.20
CA ALA A 159 22.82 2.25 2.95
C ALA A 159 23.44 3.24 1.94
N GLY A 160 23.69 4.51 2.32
CA GLY A 160 24.56 5.41 1.55
C GLY A 160 23.89 6.63 0.90
N SER A 161 22.69 7.04 1.33
CA SER A 161 22.02 8.24 0.80
C SER A 161 21.68 9.28 1.89
N GLY A 162 22.57 10.27 2.03
CA GLY A 162 22.19 11.67 2.24
C GLY A 162 21.71 12.14 3.63
N LEU A 163 21.93 13.45 3.83
CA LEU A 163 21.53 14.29 4.96
C LEU A 163 20.08 14.05 5.41
N GLY A 164 19.90 13.67 6.67
CA GLY A 164 18.61 13.44 7.32
C GLY A 164 18.79 12.98 8.76
N ARG A 165 17.72 12.98 9.56
CA ARG A 165 17.79 12.49 10.94
C ARG A 165 18.01 10.97 10.94
N THR A 166 19.14 10.53 11.51
CA THR A 166 19.51 9.10 11.66
C THR A 166 18.90 8.45 12.89
N VAL A 167 18.38 9.27 13.81
CA VAL A 167 17.77 8.83 15.07
C VAL A 167 16.25 8.94 14.96
N MET A 168 15.59 7.85 15.31
CA MET A 168 14.14 7.74 15.42
C MET A 168 13.66 8.46 16.69
N MET A 169 12.53 9.16 16.61
CA MET A 169 11.94 9.82 17.78
C MET A 169 11.28 8.80 18.70
N PRO A 170 11.13 9.09 20.01
CA PRO A 170 10.49 8.18 20.95
C PRO A 170 9.08 7.71 20.51
N GLY A 171 8.28 8.62 19.93
CA GLY A 171 6.95 8.28 19.40
C GLY A 171 7.00 7.36 18.18
N GLU A 172 7.94 7.60 17.26
CA GLU A 172 8.18 6.75 16.09
C GLU A 172 8.63 5.34 16.53
N ALA A 173 9.53 5.26 17.51
CA ALA A 173 10.02 4.00 18.08
C ALA A 173 8.91 3.21 18.78
N ALA A 174 8.00 3.89 19.49
CA ALA A 174 6.87 3.24 20.13
C ALA A 174 5.90 2.61 19.11
N LEU A 175 5.62 3.30 17.99
CA LEU A 175 4.76 2.77 16.93
C LEU A 175 5.41 1.57 16.24
N VAL A 176 6.69 1.65 15.90
CA VAL A 176 7.44 0.53 15.32
C VAL A 176 7.43 -0.67 16.26
N SER A 177 7.80 -0.46 17.53
CA SER A 177 7.81 -1.53 18.51
C SER A 177 6.43 -2.16 18.70
N ALA A 178 5.34 -1.40 18.56
CA ALA A 178 4.00 -1.95 18.64
C ALA A 178 3.68 -2.90 17.47
N VAL A 179 4.10 -2.56 16.24
CA VAL A 179 3.90 -3.44 15.07
C VAL A 179 4.74 -4.71 15.22
N LEU A 180 6.05 -4.58 15.47
CA LEU A 180 6.97 -5.72 15.60
C LEU A 180 6.56 -6.66 16.73
N ARG A 181 6.22 -6.11 17.91
CA ARG A 181 5.78 -6.92 19.06
C ARG A 181 4.45 -7.62 18.81
N THR A 182 3.54 -6.96 18.11
CA THR A 182 2.27 -7.58 17.72
C THR A 182 2.52 -8.70 16.73
N ALA A 183 3.38 -8.51 15.73
CA ALA A 183 3.76 -9.56 14.78
C ALA A 183 4.43 -10.76 15.48
N ALA A 184 5.36 -10.49 16.40
CA ALA A 184 6.09 -11.53 17.12
C ALA A 184 5.21 -12.28 18.14
N GLY A 185 4.23 -11.59 18.74
CA GLY A 185 3.36 -12.15 19.79
C GLY A 185 2.00 -12.64 19.29
N ASN A 186 1.62 -12.32 18.05
CA ASN A 186 0.34 -12.70 17.46
C ASN A 186 0.55 -13.42 16.13
N GLU A 187 0.32 -14.73 16.15
CA GLU A 187 0.44 -15.60 14.98
C GLU A 187 -0.56 -15.26 13.85
N ALA A 188 -1.57 -14.40 14.09
CA ALA A 188 -2.60 -14.07 13.11
C ALA A 188 -2.17 -12.99 12.10
N LEU A 189 -1.26 -12.08 12.44
CA LEU A 189 -0.93 -10.93 11.57
C LEU A 189 -0.29 -11.37 10.24
N LEU A 190 0.68 -12.29 10.29
CA LEU A 190 1.39 -12.77 9.10
C LEU A 190 0.44 -13.49 8.11
N PRO A 191 -0.37 -14.48 8.53
CA PRO A 191 -1.40 -15.07 7.68
C PRO A 191 -2.43 -14.04 7.19
N ALA A 192 -2.82 -13.06 8.00
CA ALA A 192 -3.78 -12.03 7.60
C ALA A 192 -3.23 -11.13 6.48
N LEU A 193 -1.96 -10.74 6.56
CA LEU A 193 -1.27 -9.99 5.49
C LEU A 193 -1.20 -10.81 4.20
N MET A 194 -0.85 -12.09 4.28
CA MET A 194 -0.80 -13.00 3.12
C MET A 194 -2.17 -13.18 2.47
N ARG A 195 -3.24 -13.36 3.25
CA ARG A 195 -4.62 -13.41 2.73
C ARG A 195 -5.04 -12.08 2.10
N THR A 196 -4.65 -10.95 2.70
CA THR A 196 -4.94 -9.62 2.15
C THR A 196 -4.25 -9.41 0.80
N TYR A 197 -3.04 -9.92 0.64
CA TYR A 197 -2.29 -9.88 -0.62
C TYR A 197 -3.04 -10.60 -1.77
N VAL A 198 -3.57 -11.78 -1.46
CA VAL A 198 -4.37 -12.59 -2.39
C VAL A 198 -5.71 -11.92 -2.67
N ALA A 199 -6.41 -11.46 -1.62
CA ALA A 199 -7.70 -10.80 -1.72
C ALA A 199 -7.69 -9.54 -2.61
N ALA A 200 -6.52 -8.94 -2.82
CA ALA A 200 -6.31 -7.82 -3.74
C ALA A 200 -6.77 -8.09 -5.19
N ASP A 201 -6.85 -9.35 -5.63
CA ASP A 201 -7.33 -9.71 -6.97
C ASP A 201 -8.86 -9.68 -7.10
N TYR A 202 -9.59 -9.84 -5.99
CA TYR A 202 -11.04 -9.95 -6.00
C TYR A 202 -11.69 -8.58 -5.82
N VAL A 203 -11.80 -7.84 -6.91
CA VAL A 203 -12.35 -6.49 -6.90
C VAL A 203 -13.56 -6.41 -7.85
N VAL A 204 -14.75 -6.75 -7.33
CA VAL A 204 -16.00 -6.64 -8.09
C VAL A 204 -16.62 -5.26 -7.84
N GLY A 205 -16.76 -4.46 -8.89
CA GLY A 205 -17.50 -3.18 -8.85
C GLY A 205 -16.71 -1.96 -8.33
N LEU A 206 -15.39 -2.06 -8.20
CA LEU A 206 -14.54 -0.91 -7.89
C LEU A 206 -14.13 -0.20 -9.18
N ASP A 207 -14.20 1.13 -9.16
CA ASP A 207 -13.68 1.95 -10.24
C ASP A 207 -12.24 2.35 -9.89
N VAL A 208 -11.28 1.66 -10.50
CA VAL A 208 -9.83 1.82 -10.26
C VAL A 208 -9.39 3.29 -10.40
N ASP A 209 -9.96 4.00 -11.38
CA ASP A 209 -9.56 5.37 -11.71
C ASP A 209 -10.20 6.40 -10.77
N LYS A 210 -11.45 6.17 -10.38
CA LYS A 210 -12.20 7.03 -9.44
C LYS A 210 -11.76 6.82 -8.00
N ASP A 211 -11.54 5.58 -7.59
CA ASP A 211 -11.25 5.21 -6.21
C ASP A 211 -9.74 5.16 -5.92
N ASN A 212 -8.91 5.43 -6.94
CA ASN A 212 -7.45 5.56 -6.83
C ASN A 212 -6.79 4.33 -6.19
N PHE A 213 -7.35 3.15 -6.46
CA PHE A 213 -6.88 1.87 -5.91
C PHE A 213 -5.98 1.17 -6.91
N ASP A 214 -4.80 0.76 -6.45
CA ASP A 214 -3.90 -0.09 -7.24
C ASP A 214 -3.51 -1.31 -6.40
N LYS A 215 -3.90 -2.49 -6.89
CA LYS A 215 -3.59 -3.75 -6.23
C LYS A 215 -2.08 -4.00 -6.11
N PHE A 216 -1.28 -3.54 -7.08
CA PHE A 216 0.17 -3.71 -7.05
C PHE A 216 0.81 -2.80 -6.02
N SER A 217 0.29 -1.58 -5.86
CA SER A 217 0.68 -0.68 -4.75
C SER A 217 0.40 -1.30 -3.38
N MET A 218 -0.80 -1.88 -3.17
CA MET A 218 -1.12 -2.56 -1.91
C MET A 218 -0.20 -3.76 -1.67
N ARG A 219 0.05 -4.58 -2.70
CA ARG A 219 0.98 -5.73 -2.65
C ARG A 219 2.40 -5.31 -2.28
N SER A 220 2.91 -4.25 -2.91
CA SER A 220 4.23 -3.71 -2.60
C SER A 220 4.30 -3.20 -1.15
N CYS A 221 3.22 -2.63 -0.62
CA CYS A 221 3.17 -2.27 0.80
C CYS A 221 3.26 -3.50 1.72
N ILE A 222 2.57 -4.59 1.38
CA ILE A 222 2.65 -5.85 2.11
C ILE A 222 4.06 -6.45 2.02
N ASP A 223 4.69 -6.47 0.85
CA ASP A 223 6.05 -6.97 0.65
C ASP A 223 7.05 -6.24 1.57
N MET A 224 6.98 -4.89 1.63
CA MET A 224 7.83 -4.09 2.53
C MET A 224 7.58 -4.37 4.01
N ILE A 225 6.31 -4.60 4.41
CA ILE A 225 5.99 -4.97 5.80
C ILE A 225 6.58 -6.34 6.12
N LEU A 226 6.36 -7.34 5.26
CA LEU A 226 6.84 -8.71 5.48
C LEU A 226 8.37 -8.78 5.54
N GLU A 227 9.05 -8.02 4.69
CA GLU A 227 10.51 -7.89 4.71
C GLU A 227 11.01 -7.32 6.04
N GLU A 228 10.35 -6.30 6.58
CA GLU A 228 10.72 -5.74 7.88
C GLU A 228 10.44 -6.72 9.03
N LEU A 229 9.29 -7.40 9.00
CA LEU A 229 8.94 -8.41 9.99
C LEU A 229 9.91 -9.60 9.96
N TRP A 230 10.42 -10.00 8.79
CA TRP A 230 11.35 -11.11 8.64
C TRP A 230 12.67 -10.91 9.40
N LYS A 231 13.07 -9.66 9.67
CA LYS A 231 14.28 -9.34 10.43
C LYS A 231 14.20 -9.79 11.90
N ASP A 232 12.98 -9.97 12.42
CA ASP A 232 12.75 -10.47 13.77
C ASP A 232 12.65 -12.01 13.77
N GLU A 233 13.45 -12.66 14.61
CA GLU A 233 13.54 -14.12 14.71
C GLU A 233 12.20 -14.84 14.97
N PRO A 234 11.29 -14.34 15.85
CA PRO A 234 9.99 -14.98 16.05
C PRO A 234 9.10 -14.96 14.80
N CYS A 235 9.10 -13.85 14.06
CA CYS A 235 8.36 -13.70 12.82
C CYS A 235 8.94 -14.60 11.73
N GLN A 236 10.27 -14.68 11.62
CA GLN A 236 10.95 -15.62 10.73
C GLN A 236 10.52 -17.06 11.00
N ARG A 237 10.52 -17.48 12.27
CA ARG A 237 10.06 -18.83 12.67
C ARG A 237 8.60 -19.09 12.30
N SER A 238 7.73 -18.09 12.46
CA SER A 238 6.32 -18.19 12.07
C SER A 238 6.14 -18.35 10.55
N ILE A 239 6.87 -17.59 9.74
CA ILE A 239 6.81 -17.74 8.27
C ILE A 239 7.35 -19.11 7.83
N VAL A 240 8.44 -19.58 8.43
CA VAL A 240 9.00 -20.90 8.15
C VAL A 240 8.04 -22.02 8.56
N SER A 241 7.31 -21.89 9.68
CA SER A 241 6.32 -22.89 10.08
C SER A 241 5.12 -22.93 9.13
N LEU A 242 4.66 -21.77 8.65
CA LEU A 242 3.62 -21.67 7.62
C LEU A 242 4.06 -22.34 6.31
N ALA A 243 5.31 -22.10 5.88
CA ALA A 243 5.88 -22.74 4.71
C ALA A 243 6.02 -24.27 4.91
N ALA A 244 6.51 -24.72 6.06
CA ALA A 244 6.62 -26.16 6.34
C ALA A 244 5.25 -26.85 6.30
N GLY A 245 4.20 -26.23 6.89
CA GLY A 245 2.83 -26.74 6.85
C GLY A 245 2.23 -26.76 5.44
N ALA A 246 2.56 -25.75 4.61
CA ALA A 246 2.13 -25.72 3.21
C ALA A 246 2.82 -26.79 2.36
N ALA A 247 4.06 -27.18 2.69
CA ALA A 247 4.81 -28.23 1.98
C ALA A 247 4.29 -29.64 2.27
N SER A 248 3.78 -29.86 3.49
CA SER A 248 3.34 -31.18 3.97
C SER A 248 1.87 -31.48 3.69
N SER A 249 1.03 -30.47 3.46
CA SER A 249 -0.41 -30.60 3.19
C SER A 249 -0.69 -30.92 1.72
N SER A 250 -0.38 -32.15 1.28
CA SER A 250 -0.56 -32.58 -0.11
C SER A 250 -1.93 -33.18 -0.45
N HIS A 251 -2.90 -33.25 0.46
CA HIS A 251 -4.25 -33.69 0.12
C HIS A 251 -5.33 -33.14 1.05
N GLU A 252 -6.48 -32.84 0.45
CA GLU A 252 -7.71 -32.36 1.05
C GLU A 252 -8.07 -33.03 2.39
N GLY A 253 -8.32 -32.19 3.39
CA GLY A 253 -9.42 -32.41 4.32
C GLY A 253 -8.99 -32.86 5.71
N THR A 254 -8.79 -31.90 6.62
CA THR A 254 -9.42 -31.93 7.95
C THR A 254 -9.25 -30.57 8.62
N GLY A 255 -10.30 -29.75 8.54
CA GLY A 255 -10.30 -28.33 8.92
C GLY A 255 -9.86 -28.03 10.35
N ASN A 256 -8.54 -27.92 10.53
CA ASN A 256 -7.90 -27.31 11.68
C ASN A 256 -7.26 -25.97 11.25
N GLY A 257 -7.17 -24.99 12.14
CA GLY A 257 -6.67 -23.63 11.81
C GLY A 257 -5.27 -23.57 11.16
N ASN A 258 -4.45 -24.60 11.38
CA ASN A 258 -3.11 -24.71 10.77
C ASN A 258 -3.16 -25.06 9.27
N GLU A 259 -4.18 -25.80 8.81
CA GLU A 259 -4.33 -26.17 7.40
C GLU A 259 -4.75 -24.97 6.55
N ALA A 260 -5.66 -24.13 7.07
CA ALA A 260 -6.07 -22.89 6.41
C ALA A 260 -4.92 -21.89 6.25
N SER A 261 -4.03 -21.82 7.25
CA SER A 261 -2.86 -20.92 7.22
C SER A 261 -1.78 -21.44 6.25
N ALA A 262 -1.61 -22.76 6.16
CA ALA A 262 -0.76 -23.40 5.17
C ALA A 262 -1.30 -23.20 3.73
N ALA A 263 -2.61 -23.38 3.52
CA ALA A 263 -3.26 -23.10 2.24
C ALA A 263 -3.09 -21.63 1.83
N ALA A 264 -3.28 -20.70 2.77
CA ALA A 264 -3.07 -19.27 2.55
C ALA A 264 -1.63 -18.95 2.13
N PHE A 265 -0.62 -19.61 2.70
CA PHE A 265 0.78 -19.44 2.29
C PHE A 265 1.05 -19.93 0.85
N ARG A 266 0.46 -21.07 0.46
CA ARG A 266 0.58 -21.60 -0.91
C ARG A 266 -0.10 -20.68 -1.94
N GLU A 267 -1.30 -20.20 -1.64
CA GLU A 267 -2.01 -19.27 -2.50
C GLU A 267 -1.27 -17.93 -2.60
N TYR A 268 -0.75 -17.43 -1.48
CA TYR A 268 0.09 -16.24 -1.42
C TYR A 268 1.33 -16.37 -2.31
N THR A 269 2.11 -17.42 -2.16
CA THR A 269 3.34 -17.63 -2.97
C THR A 269 3.04 -17.73 -4.47
N THR A 270 1.96 -18.42 -4.84
CA THR A 270 1.48 -18.46 -6.23
C THR A 270 1.12 -17.06 -6.74
N CYS A 271 0.38 -16.29 -5.94
CA CYS A 271 -0.03 -14.93 -6.27
C CYS A 271 1.15 -13.96 -6.39
N VAL A 272 2.16 -14.09 -5.53
CA VAL A 272 3.41 -13.30 -5.58
C VAL A 272 4.16 -13.58 -6.90
N LEU A 273 4.32 -14.85 -7.27
CA LEU A 273 4.99 -15.23 -8.53
C LEU A 273 4.24 -14.69 -9.75
N ASN A 274 2.92 -14.84 -9.78
CA ASN A 274 2.08 -14.31 -10.85
C ASN A 274 2.17 -12.78 -10.95
N SER A 275 2.18 -12.09 -9.81
CA SER A 275 2.35 -10.63 -9.75
C SER A 275 3.70 -10.19 -10.31
N LEU A 276 4.78 -10.87 -9.91
CA LEU A 276 6.12 -10.59 -10.42
C LEU A 276 6.19 -10.77 -11.95
N MET A 277 5.64 -11.88 -12.47
CA MET A 277 5.62 -12.15 -13.91
C MET A 277 4.84 -11.11 -14.69
N TYR A 278 3.67 -10.72 -14.18
CA TYR A 278 2.88 -9.65 -14.78
C TYR A 278 3.66 -8.32 -14.78
N LEU A 279 4.16 -7.87 -13.62
CA LEU A 279 4.87 -6.60 -13.49
C LEU A 279 6.10 -6.54 -14.40
N PHE A 280 6.85 -7.63 -14.50
CA PHE A 280 8.03 -7.70 -15.35
C PHE A 280 7.67 -7.67 -16.84
N LYS A 281 6.71 -8.50 -17.28
CA LYS A 281 6.24 -8.53 -18.67
C LYS A 281 5.68 -7.18 -19.11
N ASP A 282 4.81 -6.57 -18.29
CA ASP A 282 4.21 -5.28 -18.59
C ASP A 282 5.29 -4.18 -18.62
N SER A 283 6.20 -4.15 -17.65
CA SER A 283 7.31 -3.17 -17.65
C SER A 283 8.20 -3.29 -18.89
N LEU A 284 8.54 -4.50 -19.33
CA LEU A 284 9.33 -4.71 -20.54
C LEU A 284 8.59 -4.30 -21.81
N GLN A 285 7.29 -4.61 -21.91
CA GLN A 285 6.48 -4.18 -23.05
C GLN A 285 6.43 -2.65 -23.14
N ARG A 286 6.24 -1.97 -22.01
CA ARG A 286 6.24 -0.51 -21.98
C ARG A 286 7.60 0.11 -22.30
N LEU A 287 8.71 -0.53 -21.90
CA LEU A 287 10.05 -0.12 -22.31
C LEU A 287 10.23 -0.21 -23.82
N LEU A 288 9.66 -1.24 -24.46
CA LEU A 288 9.66 -1.36 -25.91
C LEU A 288 8.83 -0.23 -26.56
N ASP A 289 7.65 0.08 -26.03
CA ASP A 289 6.83 1.20 -26.51
C ASP A 289 7.57 2.55 -26.37
N ILE A 290 8.25 2.77 -25.24
CA ILE A 290 9.10 3.95 -25.00
C ILE A 290 10.21 4.02 -26.05
N HIS A 291 10.88 2.90 -26.32
CA HIS A 291 11.99 2.82 -27.28
C HIS A 291 11.53 3.13 -28.71
N GLU A 292 10.38 2.60 -29.14
CA GLU A 292 9.83 2.89 -30.48
C GLU A 292 9.50 4.38 -30.65
N ILE A 293 9.00 5.04 -29.60
CA ILE A 293 8.75 6.49 -29.63
C ILE A 293 10.07 7.27 -29.68
N GLU A 294 11.08 6.89 -28.90
CA GLU A 294 12.41 7.50 -28.94
C GLU A 294 13.05 7.38 -30.32
N LYS A 295 12.93 6.21 -30.94
CA LYS A 295 13.38 5.98 -32.32
C LYS A 295 12.64 6.86 -33.32
N SER A 296 11.32 7.01 -33.16
CA SER A 296 10.53 7.90 -34.03
C SER A 296 10.90 9.38 -33.85
N ARG A 297 11.32 9.80 -32.65
CA ARG A 297 11.82 11.16 -32.37
C ARG A 297 13.23 11.41 -32.90
N ALA A 298 14.04 10.35 -33.04
CA ALA A 298 15.41 10.47 -33.54
C ALA A 298 15.45 10.96 -35.00
N ASP A 299 14.42 10.66 -35.79
CA ASP A 299 14.20 11.31 -37.09
C ASP A 299 13.49 12.66 -36.91
N ALA A 300 14.29 13.69 -36.65
CA ALA A 300 13.78 15.05 -36.43
C ALA A 300 12.96 15.60 -37.62
N THR A 301 13.25 15.14 -38.84
CA THR A 301 12.55 15.61 -40.05
C THR A 301 11.16 15.00 -40.15
N ALA A 302 11.04 13.68 -39.97
CA ALA A 302 9.74 13.00 -39.94
C ALA A 302 8.90 13.42 -38.72
N TRP A 303 9.53 13.62 -37.56
CA TRP A 303 8.85 14.05 -36.34
C TRP A 303 8.26 15.47 -36.46
N SER A 304 9.02 16.40 -37.06
CA SER A 304 8.56 17.77 -37.28
C SER A 304 7.43 17.86 -38.32
N ALA A 305 7.38 16.89 -39.25
CA ALA A 305 6.32 16.79 -40.25
C ALA A 305 4.98 16.27 -39.68
N LEU A 306 4.96 15.66 -38.50
CA LEU A 306 3.72 15.22 -37.84
C LEU A 306 2.84 16.41 -37.45
N PRO A 307 1.50 16.26 -37.46
CA PRO A 307 0.59 17.26 -36.88
C PRO A 307 0.87 17.51 -35.39
N SER A 308 0.58 18.73 -34.91
CA SER A 308 0.74 19.11 -33.49
C SER A 308 0.01 18.14 -32.55
N ASP A 309 -1.23 17.79 -32.89
CA ASP A 309 -2.09 16.95 -32.06
C ASP A 309 -1.56 15.52 -31.95
N GLU A 310 -0.96 15.00 -33.03
CA GLU A 310 -0.38 13.66 -33.04
C GLU A 310 0.90 13.62 -32.20
N ARG A 311 1.75 14.66 -32.30
CA ARG A 311 2.93 14.80 -31.43
C ARG A 311 2.53 14.86 -29.96
N GLN A 312 1.54 15.67 -29.61
CA GLN A 312 1.06 15.81 -28.24
C GLN A 312 0.52 14.48 -27.68
N LYS A 313 -0.22 13.71 -28.49
CA LYS A 313 -0.69 12.37 -28.11
C LYS A 313 0.47 11.41 -27.86
N LYS A 314 1.47 11.39 -28.75
CA LYS A 314 2.68 10.56 -28.58
C LYS A 314 3.48 10.96 -27.34
N ASP A 315 3.61 12.26 -27.07
CA ASP A 315 4.30 12.77 -25.88
C ASP A 315 3.57 12.40 -24.59
N SER A 316 2.25 12.53 -24.58
CA SER A 316 1.40 12.14 -23.46
C SER A 316 1.50 10.65 -23.16
N PHE A 317 1.41 9.82 -24.21
CA PHE A 317 1.57 8.38 -24.08
C PHE A 317 2.97 8.00 -23.61
N TYR A 318 4.02 8.61 -24.17
CA TYR A 318 5.41 8.41 -23.74
C TYR A 318 5.60 8.69 -22.24
N GLN A 319 5.10 9.83 -21.74
CA GLN A 319 5.20 10.20 -20.33
C GLN A 319 4.43 9.21 -19.43
N ALA A 320 3.22 8.82 -19.85
CA ALA A 320 2.43 7.82 -19.12
C ALA A 320 3.17 6.48 -19.04
N GLN A 321 3.77 6.02 -20.14
CA GLN A 321 4.56 4.80 -20.17
C GLN A 321 5.78 4.90 -19.24
N GLN A 322 6.53 6.00 -19.28
CA GLN A 322 7.68 6.19 -18.41
C GLN A 322 7.29 6.16 -16.92
N HIS A 323 6.19 6.81 -16.56
CA HIS A 323 5.71 6.84 -15.19
C HIS A 323 5.34 5.43 -14.70
N THR A 324 4.49 4.73 -15.45
CA THR A 324 4.01 3.40 -15.06
C THR A 324 5.14 2.37 -15.01
N THR A 325 6.02 2.35 -16.02
CA THR A 325 7.18 1.43 -16.06
C THR A 325 8.11 1.62 -14.87
N ARG A 326 8.40 2.86 -14.47
CA ARG A 326 9.24 3.13 -13.29
C ARG A 326 8.60 2.58 -12.01
N GLY A 327 7.29 2.80 -11.85
CA GLY A 327 6.54 2.26 -10.71
C GLY A 327 6.54 0.74 -10.69
N PHE A 328 6.15 0.11 -11.80
CA PHE A 328 6.03 -1.34 -11.92
C PHE A 328 7.38 -2.05 -11.79
N MET A 329 8.45 -1.50 -12.39
CA MET A 329 9.79 -2.08 -12.25
C MET A 329 10.28 -1.99 -10.80
N ARG A 330 10.03 -0.87 -10.11
CA ARG A 330 10.37 -0.75 -8.68
C ARG A 330 9.63 -1.78 -7.83
N MET A 331 8.34 -2.00 -8.09
CA MET A 331 7.55 -3.02 -7.41
C MET A 331 8.07 -4.43 -7.73
N ALA A 332 8.35 -4.73 -8.99
CA ALA A 332 8.91 -6.01 -9.42
C ALA A 332 10.25 -6.32 -8.72
N VAL A 333 11.15 -5.35 -8.63
CA VAL A 333 12.43 -5.51 -7.91
C VAL A 333 12.22 -5.78 -6.43
N SER A 334 11.28 -5.06 -5.78
CA SER A 334 10.94 -5.29 -4.37
C SER A 334 10.38 -6.69 -4.14
N THR A 335 9.44 -7.13 -4.97
CA THR A 335 8.84 -8.46 -4.88
C THR A 335 9.86 -9.56 -5.16
N LEU A 336 10.75 -9.36 -6.13
CA LEU A 336 11.86 -10.29 -6.42
C LEU A 336 12.84 -10.39 -5.24
N HIS A 337 13.19 -9.25 -4.62
CA HIS A 337 14.05 -9.23 -3.45
C HIS A 337 13.44 -10.03 -2.30
N TRP A 338 12.15 -9.83 -2.02
CA TRP A 338 11.42 -10.60 -1.02
C TRP A 338 11.38 -12.10 -1.34
N LEU A 339 11.13 -12.47 -2.60
CA LEU A 339 11.20 -13.86 -3.03
C LEU A 339 12.60 -14.47 -2.85
N ASN A 340 13.66 -13.70 -3.09
CA ASN A 340 15.03 -14.16 -2.87
C ASN A 340 15.29 -14.44 -1.39
N ILE A 341 14.85 -13.55 -0.49
CA ILE A 341 14.92 -13.77 0.96
C ILE A 341 14.20 -15.07 1.35
N LEU A 342 13.02 -15.31 0.80
CA LEU A 342 12.27 -16.54 1.04
C LEU A 342 13.00 -17.77 0.46
N ALA A 343 13.57 -17.66 -0.74
CA ALA A 343 14.27 -18.75 -1.42
C ALA A 343 15.63 -19.10 -0.81
N GLU A 344 16.25 -18.22 -0.04
CA GLU A 344 17.45 -18.59 0.74
C GLU A 344 17.12 -19.61 1.84
N ASN A 345 15.83 -19.78 2.20
CA ASN A 345 15.38 -20.82 3.10
C ASN A 345 14.96 -22.10 2.34
N THR A 346 15.71 -23.18 2.53
CA THR A 346 15.54 -24.47 1.83
C THR A 346 14.13 -25.06 1.92
N THR A 347 13.41 -24.78 3.01
CA THR A 347 12.03 -25.28 3.21
C THR A 347 11.03 -24.56 2.29
N VAL A 348 11.23 -23.27 2.07
CA VAL A 348 10.36 -22.45 1.20
C VAL A 348 10.63 -22.74 -0.29
N VAL A 349 11.88 -23.03 -0.65
CA VAL A 349 12.28 -23.43 -2.02
C VAL A 349 11.56 -24.70 -2.49
N ARG A 350 11.42 -25.69 -1.59
CA ARG A 350 10.72 -26.94 -1.92
C ARG A 350 9.26 -26.69 -2.31
N LEU A 351 8.62 -25.69 -1.70
CA LEU A 351 7.26 -25.29 -2.04
C LEU A 351 7.14 -24.63 -3.40
N THR A 352 8.05 -23.70 -3.73
CA THR A 352 8.01 -23.03 -5.04
C THR A 352 8.17 -24.02 -6.20
N HIS A 353 9.00 -25.05 -6.03
CA HIS A 353 9.11 -26.12 -7.03
C HIS A 353 7.83 -26.97 -7.14
N LEU A 354 7.16 -27.25 -6.02
CA LEU A 354 5.89 -27.98 -6.03
C LEU A 354 4.77 -27.18 -6.70
N ILE A 355 4.71 -25.87 -6.45
CA ILE A 355 3.73 -24.96 -7.07
C ILE A 355 3.99 -24.83 -8.59
N GLN A 356 5.25 -24.69 -9.00
CA GLN A 356 5.63 -24.64 -10.42
C GLN A 356 5.39 -25.95 -11.17
N ALA A 357 5.43 -27.10 -10.50
CA ALA A 357 5.15 -28.40 -11.10
C ALA A 357 3.65 -28.70 -11.26
N TRP A 358 2.77 -27.87 -10.66
CA TRP A 358 1.31 -28.05 -10.64
C TRP A 358 0.55 -27.11 -11.59
N ASN A 359 1.19 -26.05 -12.09
CA ASN A 359 0.72 -25.24 -13.22
C ASN A 359 1.35 -25.74 -14.51
#